data_AF-A0A068AZ48-F1
#
_entry.id   AF-A0A068AZ48-F1
#
_cell.length_a   1.000
_cell.length_b   1.000
_cell.length_c   1.000
_cell.angle_alpha   90.00
_cell.angle_beta   90.00
_cell.angle_gamma   90.00
#
_symmetry.space_group_name_H-M   'P 1'
#
loop_
_entity.id
_entity.type
_entity.pdbx_description
1 polymer ?
#
loop_
_entity_poly.entity_id
_entity_poly.type
_entity_poly.pdbx_seq_one_letter_code
_entity_poly.pdbx_strand_id
1 'polypeptide(L)'
;YTQTNVGQALAEVHGTDFSQTTICRFENLQLSYKNAQKLRPILEKWLEEAEKAGAVRQEEEHSPERRRKRRTTIGMNAKERLEQHFQMQPKPSSNDINKVADGLNLDKE
;
A
#
# COMPACT_ATOMS: atom_id res chain seq x y z
N TYR A 1 17.95 10.66 -1.38
CA TYR A 1 16.80 9.78 -1.67
C TYR A 1 15.51 10.56 -1.51
N THR A 2 14.53 10.39 -2.40
CA THR A 2 13.15 10.87 -2.17
C THR A 2 12.38 9.86 -1.32
N GLN A 3 11.31 10.28 -0.63
CA GLN A 3 10.42 9.36 0.12
C GLN A 3 9.86 8.23 -0.77
N THR A 4 9.63 8.49 -2.07
CA THR A 4 9.26 7.46 -3.05
C THR A 4 10.38 6.46 -3.28
N ASN A 5 11.62 6.93 -3.46
CA ASN A 5 12.78 6.04 -3.65
C ASN A 5 13.05 5.20 -2.40
N VAL A 6 12.94 5.79 -1.21
CA VAL A 6 13.06 5.05 0.06
C VAL A 6 11.99 3.96 0.12
N GLY A 7 10.73 4.32 -0.13
CA GLY A 7 9.61 3.36 -0.14
C GLY A 7 9.81 2.18 -1.09
N GLN A 8 10.38 2.42 -2.27
CA GLN A 8 10.70 1.39 -3.26
C GLN A 8 11.91 0.53 -2.83
N ALA A 9 13.00 1.15 -2.38
CA ALA A 9 14.22 0.46 -2.00
C ALA A 9 14.04 -0.46 -0.77
N LEU A 10 13.07 -0.17 0.10
CA LEU A 10 12.73 -1.04 1.24
C LEU A 10 12.24 -2.44 0.81
N ALA A 11 11.81 -2.63 -0.45
CA ALA A 11 11.48 -3.95 -0.97
C ALA A 11 12.68 -4.90 -0.96
N GLU A 12 13.91 -4.40 -1.15
CA GLU A 12 15.13 -5.21 -1.11
C GLU A 12 15.45 -5.69 0.31
N VAL A 13 15.11 -4.88 1.31
CA VAL A 13 15.44 -5.12 2.73
C VAL A 13 14.37 -5.95 3.44
N HIS A 14 13.10 -5.76 3.08
CA HIS A 14 11.92 -6.30 3.77
C HIS A 14 11.03 -7.21 2.89
N GLY A 15 11.26 -7.26 1.58
CA GLY A 15 10.48 -8.07 0.64
C GLY A 15 9.14 -7.48 0.22
N THR A 16 8.82 -6.24 0.63
CA THR A 16 7.63 -5.49 0.19
C THR A 16 7.93 -4.00 0.11
N ASP A 17 7.37 -3.33 -0.89
CA ASP A 17 7.46 -1.88 -1.03
C ASP A 17 6.56 -1.14 -0.03
N PHE A 18 6.95 0.10 0.29
CA PHE A 18 6.13 1.04 1.03
C PHE A 18 5.80 2.26 0.16
N SER A 19 4.60 2.82 0.36
CA SER A 19 4.19 4.02 -0.37
C SER A 19 4.94 5.25 0.14
N GLN A 20 5.12 6.27 -0.72
CA GLN A 20 5.63 7.58 -0.32
C GLN A 20 4.85 8.15 0.88
N THR A 21 3.52 8.00 0.90
CA THR A 21 2.68 8.43 2.01
C THR A 21 3.01 7.71 3.31
N THR A 22 3.40 6.43 3.25
CA THR A 22 3.84 5.67 4.44
C THR A 22 5.11 6.26 5.03
N ILE A 23 6.11 6.56 4.18
CA ILE A 23 7.38 7.16 4.60
C ILE A 23 7.15 8.56 5.18
N CYS A 24 6.38 9.40 4.48
CA CYS A 24 6.02 10.73 4.96
C CYS A 24 5.32 10.71 6.33
N ARG A 25 4.38 9.77 6.55
CA ARG A 25 3.71 9.64 7.86
C ARG A 25 4.64 9.14 8.96
N PHE A 26 5.62 8.29 8.63
CA PHE A 26 6.63 7.86 9.60
C PHE A 26 7.49 9.03 10.05
N GLU A 27 8.02 9.81 9.10
CA GLU A 27 8.85 11.00 9.36
C GLU A 27 8.11 12.08 10.18
N ASN A 28 6.83 12.29 9.89
CA ASN A 28 6.00 13.26 10.60
C ASN A 28 5.36 12.70 11.89
N LEU A 29 5.72 11.50 12.35
CA LEU A 29 5.15 10.85 13.54
C LEU A 29 3.62 10.69 13.49
N GLN A 30 3.07 10.54 12.29
CA GLN A 30 1.64 10.40 12.01
C GLN A 30 1.19 8.93 11.87
N LEU A 31 1.98 8.00 12.39
CA LEU A 31 1.63 6.59 12.50
C LEU A 31 1.24 6.27 13.95
N SER A 32 0.43 5.24 14.15
CA SER A 32 0.24 4.71 15.51
C SER A 32 1.57 4.19 16.05
N TYR A 33 1.73 4.21 17.38
CA TYR A 33 2.95 3.74 18.04
C TYR A 33 3.37 2.32 17.58
N LYS A 34 2.42 1.38 17.56
CA LYS A 34 2.68 0.01 17.10
C LYS A 34 3.12 -0.05 15.64
N ASN A 35 2.58 0.81 14.77
CA ASN A 35 3.00 0.85 13.37
C ASN A 35 4.40 1.45 13.23
N ALA A 36 4.68 2.56 13.91
CA ALA A 36 6.01 3.17 13.91
C ALA A 36 7.08 2.20 14.43
N GLN A 37 6.81 1.48 15.53
CA GLN A 37 7.72 0.46 16.06
C GLN A 37 8.02 -0.67 15.06
N LYS A 38 7.04 -1.07 14.24
CA LYS A 38 7.26 -2.08 13.20
C LYS A 38 8.10 -1.56 12.04
N LEU A 39 7.90 -0.29 11.65
CA LEU A 39 8.63 0.32 10.53
C LEU A 39 10.07 0.69 10.88
N ARG A 40 10.31 1.11 12.13
CA ARG A 40 11.61 1.59 12.60
C ARG A 40 12.78 0.65 12.29
N PRO A 41 12.78 -0.64 12.69
CA PRO A 41 13.92 -1.53 12.43
C PRO A 41 14.17 -1.78 10.93
N ILE A 42 13.13 -1.68 10.10
CA ILE A 42 13.24 -1.85 8.65
C ILE A 42 13.97 -0.64 8.04
N LEU A 43 13.57 0.57 8.45
CA LEU A 43 14.18 1.82 7.99
C LEU A 43 15.61 1.98 8.50
N GLU A 44 15.89 1.58 9.75
CA GLU A 44 17.24 1.57 10.32
C GLU A 44 18.16 0.64 9.51
N LYS A 45 17.74 -0.60 9.24
CA LYS A 45 18.52 -1.54 8.43
C LYS A 45 18.79 -1.00 7.02
N TRP A 46 17.77 -0.44 6.37
CA TRP A 46 17.94 0.17 5.04
C TRP A 46 18.95 1.33 5.07
N LEU A 47 18.87 2.18 6.11
CA LEU A 47 19.78 3.32 6.26
C LEU A 47 21.24 2.87 6.39
N GLU A 48 21.50 1.86 7.23
CA GLU A 48 22.84 1.29 7.40
C GLU A 48 23.40 0.72 6.08
N GLU A 49 22.58 0.05 5.27
CA GLU A 49 22.98 -0.50 3.98
C GLU A 49 23.24 0.61 2.96
N ALA A 50 22.40 1.65 2.92
CA ALA A 50 22.54 2.78 2.04
C ALA A 50 23.80 3.62 2.34
N GLU A 51 24.16 3.75 3.62
CA GLU A 51 25.38 4.41 4.06
C GLU A 51 26.63 3.61 3.67
N LYS A 52 26.61 2.27 3.84
CA LYS A 52 27.73 1.39 3.44
C LYS A 52 27.93 1.34 1.93
N ALA A 53 26.86 1.38 1.15
CA ALA A 53 26.91 1.42 -0.30
C ALA A 53 27.40 2.78 -0.86
N GLY A 54 27.63 3.76 0.00
CA GLY A 54 28.24 5.05 -0.34
C GLY A 54 27.40 5.85 -1.31
N ALA A 55 26.14 6.17 -1.00
CA ALA A 55 25.27 7.13 -1.72
C ALA A 55 25.10 6.98 -3.27
N VAL A 56 25.74 5.99 -3.92
CA VAL A 56 25.94 5.91 -5.39
C VAL A 56 24.77 5.24 -6.11
N ARG A 57 23.71 4.80 -5.44
CA ARG A 57 22.50 4.30 -6.12
C ARG A 57 21.57 5.44 -6.53
N GLN A 58 22.08 6.37 -7.34
CA GLN A 58 21.25 7.22 -8.18
C GLN A 58 20.94 6.44 -9.46
N GLU A 59 19.64 6.21 -9.70
CA GLU A 59 19.08 5.90 -11.03
C GLU A 59 19.24 4.48 -11.60
N GLU A 60 19.21 3.42 -10.78
CA GLU A 60 18.92 2.09 -11.35
C GLU A 60 17.43 1.74 -11.20
N GLU A 61 16.79 1.49 -12.34
CA GLU A 61 15.41 1.00 -12.45
C GLU A 61 15.26 -0.31 -11.66
N HIS A 62 14.73 -0.20 -10.44
CA HIS A 62 14.40 -1.39 -9.65
C HIS A 62 13.30 -2.19 -10.37
N SER A 63 13.70 -3.36 -10.84
CA SER A 63 12.85 -4.37 -11.50
C SER A 63 11.86 -5.01 -10.50
N PRO A 64 10.70 -5.53 -10.96
CA PRO A 64 9.53 -5.63 -10.10
C PRO A 64 9.32 -7.05 -9.57
N GLU A 65 9.55 -7.36 -8.29
CA GLU A 65 8.98 -8.61 -7.75
C GLU A 65 8.80 -8.69 -6.23
N ARG A 66 7.71 -8.04 -5.79
CA ARG A 66 6.64 -8.54 -4.90
C ARG A 66 5.76 -7.34 -4.61
N ARG A 67 4.90 -7.03 -5.59
CA ARG A 67 4.03 -5.86 -5.53
C ARG A 67 2.95 -6.12 -4.50
N ARG A 68 2.91 -5.29 -3.45
CA ARG A 68 1.75 -5.22 -2.58
C ARG A 68 0.48 -5.08 -3.43
N LYS A 69 -0.63 -5.68 -2.98
CA LYS A 69 -1.93 -5.56 -3.66
C LYS A 69 -2.21 -4.08 -3.93
N ARG A 70 -2.34 -3.72 -5.21
CA ARG A 70 -2.59 -2.34 -5.62
C ARG A 70 -3.97 -1.93 -5.09
N ARG A 71 -4.10 -0.68 -4.66
CA ARG A 71 -5.40 -0.14 -4.29
C ARG A 71 -6.30 -0.14 -5.52
N THR A 72 -7.45 -0.82 -5.45
CA THR A 72 -8.48 -0.75 -6.50
C THR A 72 -9.16 0.61 -6.44
N THR A 73 -9.20 1.33 -7.57
CA THR A 73 -9.98 2.56 -7.71
C THR A 73 -11.39 2.18 -8.15
N ILE A 74 -12.38 2.46 -7.31
CA ILE A 74 -13.79 2.22 -7.63
C ILE A 74 -14.33 3.45 -8.40
N GLY A 75 -14.84 3.24 -9.61
CA GLY A 75 -15.44 4.30 -10.42
C GLY A 75 -16.71 4.86 -9.78
N MET A 76 -17.07 6.10 -10.11
CA MET A 76 -18.19 6.82 -9.48
C MET A 76 -19.53 6.06 -9.58
N ASN A 77 -19.86 5.50 -10.75
CA ASN A 77 -21.08 4.72 -10.94
C ASN A 77 -21.11 3.46 -10.05
N ALA A 78 -19.99 2.73 -9.98
CA ALA A 78 -19.89 1.55 -9.12
C ALA A 78 -20.02 1.93 -7.63
N LYS A 79 -19.43 3.06 -7.22
CA LYS A 79 -19.58 3.62 -5.86
C LYS A 79 -21.04 3.92 -5.53
N GLU A 80 -21.75 4.64 -6.40
CA GLU A 80 -23.16 4.99 -6.18
C GLU A 80 -24.05 3.75 -6.03
N ARG A 81 -23.82 2.72 -6.85
CA ARG A 81 -24.56 1.44 -6.76
C ARG A 81 -24.25 0.69 -5.46
N LEU A 82 -23.00 0.68 -5.02
CA LEU A 82 -22.61 0.11 -3.73
C LEU A 82 -23.26 0.86 -2.56
N GLU A 83 -23.30 2.20 -2.61
CA GLU A 83 -23.94 3.04 -1.60
C GLU A 83 -25.46 2.80 -1.53
N GLN A 84 -26.15 2.69 -2.68
CA GLN A 84 -27.57 2.35 -2.74
C GLN A 84 -27.86 0.96 -2.14
N HIS A 85 -27.04 -0.04 -2.47
CA HIS A 85 -27.20 -1.38 -1.89
C HIS A 85 -26.98 -1.37 -0.37
N PHE A 86 -25.97 -0.65 0.12
CA PHE A 86 -25.68 -0.52 1.55
C PHE A 86 -26.85 0.12 2.32
N GLN A 87 -27.50 1.13 1.74
CA GLN A 87 -28.65 1.79 2.36
C GLN A 87 -29.85 0.84 2.56
N MET A 88 -30.04 -0.12 1.65
CA MET A 88 -31.11 -1.13 1.75
C MET A 88 -30.73 -2.31 2.65
N GLN A 89 -29.50 -2.81 2.50
CA GLN A 89 -28.99 -3.96 3.25
C GLN A 89 -27.53 -3.70 3.67
N PRO A 90 -27.30 -3.11 4.86
CA PRO A 90 -25.95 -2.78 5.34
C PRO A 90 -25.15 -4.02 5.78
N LYS A 91 -25.83 -5.16 5.92
CA LYS A 91 -25.23 -6.47 6.24
C LYS A 91 -25.59 -7.48 5.13
N PRO A 92 -25.00 -7.36 3.93
CA PRO A 92 -25.24 -8.28 2.83
C PRO A 92 -24.81 -9.70 3.19
N SER A 93 -25.55 -10.71 2.73
CA SER A 93 -25.06 -12.09 2.82
C SER A 93 -23.95 -12.32 1.78
N SER A 94 -23.18 -13.40 1.91
CA SER A 94 -22.15 -13.74 0.90
C SER A 94 -22.74 -13.90 -0.50
N ASN A 95 -23.99 -14.38 -0.61
CA ASN A 95 -24.69 -14.48 -1.89
C ASN A 95 -25.03 -13.11 -2.48
N ASP A 96 -25.43 -12.16 -1.63
CA ASP A 96 -25.73 -10.79 -2.06
C ASP A 96 -24.46 -10.06 -2.51
N ILE A 97 -23.34 -10.24 -1.79
CA ILE A 97 -22.03 -9.70 -2.17
C ILE A 97 -21.63 -10.22 -3.55
N ASN A 98 -21.79 -11.52 -3.82
CA ASN A 98 -21.47 -12.12 -5.12
C ASN A 98 -22.28 -11.49 -6.25
N LYS A 99 -23.60 -11.34 -6.07
CA LYS A 99 -24.48 -10.72 -7.08
C LYS A 99 -24.10 -9.28 -7.36
N VAL A 100 -23.76 -8.51 -6.33
CA VAL A 100 -23.35 -7.10 -6.48
C VAL A 100 -22.01 -7.01 -7.21
N ALA A 101 -21.03 -7.85 -6.86
CA ALA A 101 -19.74 -7.89 -7.54
C ALA A 101 -19.87 -8.26 -9.03
N ASP A 102 -20.69 -9.27 -9.35
CA ASP A 102 -20.95 -9.69 -10.72
C ASP A 102 -21.64 -8.58 -11.54
N GLY A 103 -22.62 -7.90 -10.94
CA GLY A 103 -23.33 -6.78 -11.59
C GLY A 103 -22.47 -5.52 -11.79
N LEU A 104 -21.37 -5.38 -11.05
CA LEU A 104 -20.44 -4.26 -11.16
C LEU A 104 -19.11 -4.61 -11.84
N ASN A 105 -18.93 -5.87 -12.22
CA ASN A 105 -17.68 -6.42 -12.78
C ASN A 105 -16.45 -6.07 -11.91
N LEU A 106 -16.59 -6.21 -10.59
CA LEU A 106 -15.53 -5.99 -9.61
C LEU A 106 -14.91 -7.31 -9.17
N ASP A 107 -13.58 -7.30 -9.00
CA ASP A 107 -12.83 -8.44 -8.47
C ASP A 107 -13.22 -8.70 -7.01
N LYS A 108 -13.29 -9.99 -6.63
CA LYS A 108 -13.82 -10.48 -5.35
C LYS A 108 -12.72 -10.78 -4.33
N GLU A 109 -11.44 -10.67 -4.72
CA GLU A 109 -10.28 -10.95 -3.87
C GLU A 109 -9.71 -9.74 -3.13
#